data_AF-A0A2A4NGB6-F1
#
_entry.id   AF-A0A2A4NGB6-F1
#
_cell.length_a   1.000
_cell.length_b   1.000
_cell.length_c   1.000
_cell.angle_alpha   90.00
_cell.angle_beta   90.00
_cell.angle_gamma   90.00
#
_symmetry.space_group_name_H-M   'P 1'
#
loop_
_entity.id
_entity.type
_entity.pdbx_description
1 polymer ?
#
loop_
_entity_poly.entity_id
_entity_poly.type
_entity_poly.pdbx_seq_one_letter_code
_entity_poly.pdbx_strand_id
1 'polypeptide(L)'
;MSITSALNAAGAGLTSSQTLSQVTADNVANAMTPGFVRRRAVLVSPGVGQGGAVVAEIRREVDASLSRMARLENGKMMRQQAVYESLQNYTIYLGQPGDGISPADKFSAFNTSLTTLVNLPSSTNAQSGTVLAASDLASSIRGTNGTLANVRADVDMEIRYEVADLNQNLYDLAALNQSTRNFRPGTSEAAQFADQIDKVLDQISDVVDIRITSGVDGAVNVYTTGGASLLEGNRVYDITYNPGDGSLYAGEQNITPGEPGVHGIDQGSLAGFIELKRDIIPRFQLQLDEYARGLMQAFEGSDTSLTAGQAGLFTDAGFAYDPARLEGLAGRIEINDA
;
A
#
# COMPACT_ATOMS: atom_id res chain seq x y z
N MET A 1 -61.38 20.99 17.85
CA MET A 1 -60.10 20.90 18.61
C MET A 1 -60.45 20.77 20.08
N SER A 2 -60.24 19.59 20.68
CA SER A 2 -60.41 19.42 22.13
C SER A 2 -59.15 19.95 22.85
N ILE A 3 -59.26 20.33 24.12
CA ILE A 3 -58.10 20.72 24.95
C ILE A 3 -57.04 19.61 24.95
N THR A 4 -57.47 18.35 24.94
CA THR A 4 -56.60 17.17 24.82
C THR A 4 -55.81 17.17 23.50
N SER A 5 -56.43 17.50 22.36
CA SER A 5 -55.72 17.61 21.08
C SER A 5 -54.71 18.75 21.05
N ALA A 6 -54.98 19.86 21.75
CA ALA A 6 -54.06 20.99 21.85
C ALA A 6 -52.86 20.68 22.76
N LEU A 7 -53.09 20.00 23.90
CA LEU A 7 -52.03 19.55 24.80
C LEU A 7 -51.12 18.51 24.14
N ASN A 8 -51.69 17.54 23.42
CA ASN A 8 -50.91 16.55 22.69
C ASN A 8 -50.06 17.18 21.57
N ALA A 9 -50.60 18.15 20.84
CA ALA A 9 -49.86 18.89 19.82
C ALA A 9 -48.72 19.72 20.43
N ALA A 10 -48.97 20.38 21.57
CA ALA A 10 -47.94 21.14 22.29
C ALA A 10 -46.83 20.22 22.83
N GLY A 11 -47.19 19.06 23.38
CA GLY A 11 -46.23 18.05 23.84
C GLY A 11 -45.36 17.52 22.70
N ALA A 12 -45.97 17.12 21.57
CA ALA A 12 -45.24 16.67 20.39
C ALA A 12 -44.34 17.76 19.79
N GLY A 13 -44.80 19.02 19.81
CA GLY A 13 -43.99 20.16 19.38
C GLY A 13 -42.78 20.39 20.28
N LEU A 14 -42.93 20.25 21.60
CA LEU A 14 -41.84 20.40 22.55
C LEU A 14 -40.80 19.28 22.40
N THR A 15 -41.24 18.02 22.31
CA THR A 15 -40.33 16.87 22.12
C THR A 15 -39.59 16.98 20.79
N SER A 16 -40.27 17.35 19.71
CA SER A 16 -39.62 17.57 18.41
C SER A 16 -38.62 18.71 18.44
N SER A 17 -38.94 19.81 19.13
CA SER A 17 -38.01 20.94 19.33
C SER A 17 -36.78 20.52 20.14
N GLN A 18 -36.95 19.73 21.19
CA GLN A 18 -35.84 19.18 21.98
C GLN A 18 -34.91 18.32 21.11
N THR A 19 -35.45 17.41 20.30
CA THR A 19 -34.63 16.59 19.38
C THR A 19 -33.91 17.43 18.34
N LEU A 20 -34.57 18.46 17.77
CA LEU A 20 -33.93 19.38 16.81
C LEU A 20 -32.76 20.15 17.44
N SER A 21 -32.95 20.65 18.66
CA SER A 21 -31.88 21.31 19.42
C SER A 21 -30.73 20.36 19.72
N GLN A 22 -31.02 19.12 20.12
CA GLN A 22 -30.01 18.10 20.37
C GLN A 22 -29.20 17.78 19.10
N VAL A 23 -29.88 17.50 17.97
CA VAL A 23 -29.20 17.23 16.69
C VAL A 23 -28.34 18.43 16.23
N THR A 24 -28.81 19.66 16.48
CA THR A 24 -28.04 20.86 16.16
C THR A 24 -26.81 20.97 17.06
N ALA A 25 -26.95 20.74 18.36
CA ALA A 25 -25.83 20.74 19.31
C ALA A 25 -24.80 19.66 18.96
N ASP A 26 -25.25 18.44 18.64
CA ASP A 26 -24.38 17.34 18.23
C ASP A 26 -23.59 17.68 16.95
N ASN A 27 -24.26 18.28 15.95
CA ASN A 27 -23.60 18.73 14.73
C ASN A 27 -22.55 19.82 14.99
N VAL A 28 -22.84 20.78 15.86
CA VAL A 28 -21.89 21.85 16.20
C VAL A 28 -20.71 21.30 16.99
N ALA A 29 -20.96 20.44 17.98
CA ALA A 29 -19.93 19.85 18.82
C ALA A 29 -18.96 18.97 18.00
N ASN A 30 -19.49 18.24 17.01
CA ASN A 30 -18.71 17.31 16.20
C ASN A 30 -18.32 17.86 14.82
N ALA A 31 -18.54 19.15 14.55
CA ALA A 31 -18.27 19.76 13.24
C ALA A 31 -16.81 19.57 12.77
N MET A 32 -15.87 19.47 13.70
CA MET A 32 -14.44 19.27 13.43
C MET A 32 -13.97 17.82 13.69
N THR A 33 -14.88 16.89 13.95
CA THR A 33 -14.52 15.48 14.21
C THR A 33 -14.42 14.72 12.88
N PRO A 34 -13.25 14.17 12.51
CA PRO A 34 -13.11 13.38 11.29
C PRO A 34 -14.08 12.19 11.27
N GLY A 35 -14.70 11.95 10.12
CA GLY A 35 -15.70 10.89 9.94
C GLY A 35 -17.10 11.21 10.47
N PHE A 36 -17.32 12.34 11.16
CA PHE A 36 -18.65 12.74 11.58
C PHE A 36 -19.48 13.25 10.39
N VAL A 37 -20.68 12.71 10.23
CA VAL A 37 -21.62 13.17 9.21
C VAL A 37 -22.71 14.04 9.82
N ARG A 38 -22.97 15.19 9.19
CA ARG A 38 -24.08 16.08 9.56
C ARG A 38 -25.41 15.33 9.56
N ARG A 39 -26.15 15.47 10.66
CA ARG A 39 -27.45 14.86 10.87
C ARG A 39 -28.59 15.87 10.68
N ARG A 40 -29.74 15.39 10.21
CA ARG A 40 -30.98 16.17 10.06
C ARG A 40 -32.16 15.39 10.63
N ALA A 41 -32.89 15.97 11.57
CA ALA A 41 -34.16 15.41 12.02
C ALA A 41 -35.27 15.75 11.01
N VAL A 42 -35.89 14.72 10.45
CA VAL A 42 -37.00 14.83 9.50
C VAL A 42 -38.31 14.82 10.27
N LEU A 43 -39.09 15.89 10.12
CA LEU A 43 -40.40 16.02 10.76
C LEU A 43 -41.50 15.54 9.82
N VAL A 44 -42.47 14.82 10.36
CA VAL A 44 -43.70 14.42 9.67
C VAL A 44 -44.92 14.80 10.48
N SER A 45 -46.06 14.93 9.80
CA SER A 45 -47.35 15.02 10.47
C SER A 45 -47.81 13.60 10.83
N PRO A 46 -48.22 13.33 12.09
CA PRO A 46 -48.59 11.99 12.54
C PRO A 46 -49.93 11.46 11.98
N GLY A 47 -50.63 12.23 11.14
CA GLY A 47 -51.82 11.79 10.40
C GLY A 47 -53.06 12.67 10.61
N VAL A 48 -54.14 12.35 9.88
CA VAL A 48 -55.40 13.11 9.92
C VAL A 48 -56.04 13.02 11.31
N GLY A 49 -56.27 14.18 11.94
CA GLY A 49 -56.89 14.27 13.27
C GLY A 49 -55.89 14.27 14.45
N GLN A 50 -54.60 14.00 14.21
CA GLN A 50 -53.53 14.21 15.18
C GLN A 50 -52.81 15.53 14.86
N GLY A 51 -52.97 16.54 15.71
CA GLY A 51 -52.24 17.82 15.57
C GLY A 51 -50.78 17.69 16.03
N GLY A 52 -49.88 18.42 15.39
CA GLY A 52 -48.46 18.50 15.75
C GLY A 52 -47.50 17.96 14.69
N ALA A 53 -46.20 18.12 14.94
CA ALA A 53 -45.11 17.54 14.17
C ALA A 53 -44.34 16.56 15.06
N VAL A 54 -43.94 15.42 14.50
CA VAL A 54 -43.12 14.40 15.17
C VAL A 54 -41.87 14.12 14.34
N VAL A 55 -40.77 13.78 15.00
CA VAL A 55 -39.55 13.34 14.31
C VAL A 55 -39.76 11.92 13.79
N ALA A 56 -39.70 11.74 12.47
CA ALA A 56 -39.80 10.44 11.82
C ALA A 56 -38.45 9.71 11.82
N GLU A 57 -37.38 10.44 11.49
CA GLU A 57 -36.03 9.91 11.39
C GLU A 57 -34.98 10.99 11.64
N ILE A 58 -33.82 10.56 12.14
CA ILE A 58 -32.58 11.31 12.12
C ILE A 58 -31.77 10.77 10.94
N ARG A 59 -31.67 11.57 9.89
CA ARG A 59 -31.02 11.20 8.64
C ARG A 59 -29.60 11.76 8.59
N ARG A 60 -28.67 10.95 8.08
CA ARG A 60 -27.30 11.36 7.74
C ARG A 60 -27.31 12.05 6.38
N GLU A 61 -26.68 13.21 6.26
CA GLU A 61 -26.55 13.93 4.99
C GLU A 61 -25.23 13.51 4.32
N VAL A 62 -25.24 12.34 3.65
CA VAL A 62 -24.10 11.78 2.89
C VAL A 62 -24.45 11.70 1.42
N ASP A 63 -23.49 12.04 0.56
CA ASP A 63 -23.50 11.62 -0.84
C ASP A 63 -22.74 10.29 -0.98
N ALA A 64 -23.48 9.20 -1.09
CA ALA A 64 -22.91 7.86 -1.19
C ALA A 64 -22.07 7.68 -2.47
N SER A 65 -22.38 8.40 -3.55
CA SER A 65 -21.61 8.35 -4.79
C SER A 65 -20.27 9.06 -4.63
N LEU A 66 -20.27 10.23 -3.99
CA LEU A 66 -19.05 10.95 -3.66
C LEU A 66 -18.15 10.14 -2.71
N SER A 67 -18.72 9.51 -1.67
CA SER A 67 -17.96 8.65 -0.76
C SER A 67 -17.31 7.47 -1.50
N ARG A 68 -18.04 6.78 -2.39
CA ARG A 68 -17.46 5.71 -3.21
C ARG A 68 -16.33 6.21 -4.11
N MET A 69 -16.50 7.36 -4.77
CA MET A 69 -15.43 7.95 -5.59
C MET A 69 -14.21 8.33 -4.75
N ALA A 70 -14.42 8.91 -3.57
CA ALA A 70 -13.33 9.29 -2.67
C ALA A 70 -12.51 8.07 -2.23
N ARG A 71 -13.17 6.98 -1.82
CA ARG A 71 -12.51 5.72 -1.45
C ARG A 71 -11.71 5.14 -2.61
N LEU A 72 -12.25 5.16 -3.82
CA LEU A 72 -11.57 4.67 -5.01
C LEU A 72 -10.30 5.48 -5.33
N GLU A 73 -10.39 6.82 -5.31
CA GLU A 73 -9.22 7.67 -5.58
C GLU A 73 -8.20 7.61 -4.44
N ASN A 74 -8.66 7.45 -3.19
CA ASN A 74 -7.77 7.21 -2.06
C ASN A 74 -7.01 5.87 -2.22
N GLY A 75 -7.68 4.76 -2.55
CA GLY A 75 -7.01 3.49 -2.81
C GLY A 75 -5.92 3.60 -3.89
N LYS A 76 -6.14 4.38 -4.96
CA LYS A 76 -5.08 4.66 -5.96
C LYS A 76 -3.91 5.45 -5.38
N MET A 77 -4.19 6.45 -4.57
CA MET A 77 -3.16 7.23 -3.87
C MET A 77 -2.34 6.32 -2.94
N MET A 78 -2.99 5.48 -2.14
CA MET A 78 -2.32 4.56 -1.20
C MET A 78 -1.43 3.54 -1.91
N ARG A 79 -1.87 3.02 -3.07
CA ARG A 79 -1.02 2.18 -3.92
C ARG A 79 0.28 2.87 -4.31
N GLN A 80 0.19 4.11 -4.81
CA GLN A 80 1.37 4.87 -5.24
C GLN A 80 2.24 5.31 -4.06
N GLN A 81 1.63 5.64 -2.93
CA GLN A 81 2.32 6.00 -1.70
C GLN A 81 3.17 4.84 -1.19
N ALA A 82 2.61 3.63 -1.14
CA ALA A 82 3.34 2.42 -0.73
C ALA A 82 4.57 2.15 -1.62
N VAL A 83 4.43 2.31 -2.94
CA VAL A 83 5.55 2.21 -3.89
C VAL A 83 6.61 3.27 -3.64
N TYR A 84 6.20 4.53 -3.49
CA TYR A 84 7.10 5.66 -3.29
C TYR A 84 7.88 5.55 -1.98
N GLU A 85 7.21 5.30 -0.86
CA GLU A 85 7.82 5.24 0.47
C GLU A 85 8.82 4.09 0.57
N SER A 86 8.46 2.91 0.04
CA SER A 86 9.34 1.73 0.05
C SER A 86 10.64 1.96 -0.73
N LEU A 87 10.56 2.70 -1.84
CA LEU A 87 11.72 2.93 -2.71
C LEU A 87 12.53 4.17 -2.33
N GLN A 88 12.05 5.01 -1.42
CA GLN A 88 12.69 6.29 -1.09
C GLN A 88 14.14 6.12 -0.63
N ASN A 89 14.40 5.16 0.27
CA ASN A 89 15.76 4.89 0.74
C ASN A 89 16.64 4.27 -0.37
N TYR A 90 16.06 3.40 -1.19
CA TYR A 90 16.77 2.80 -2.32
C TYR A 90 17.20 3.86 -3.35
N THR A 91 16.33 4.83 -3.68
CA THR A 91 16.67 5.88 -4.66
C THR A 91 17.76 6.83 -4.16
N ILE A 92 17.84 7.06 -2.85
CA ILE A 92 18.95 7.81 -2.24
C ILE A 92 20.29 7.10 -2.44
N TYR A 93 20.34 5.77 -2.28
CA TYR A 93 21.56 4.97 -2.46
C TYR A 93 21.90 4.69 -3.92
N LEU A 94 20.89 4.53 -4.78
CA LEU A 94 21.08 4.46 -6.22
C LEU A 94 21.70 5.77 -6.74
N GLY A 95 21.31 6.88 -6.12
CA GLY A 95 21.86 8.20 -6.38
C GLY A 95 21.40 8.81 -7.70
N GLN A 96 21.98 9.96 -8.03
CA GLN A 96 21.81 10.66 -9.29
C GLN A 96 23.17 10.88 -9.96
N PRO A 97 23.24 10.92 -11.29
CA PRO A 97 24.47 11.30 -11.98
C PRO A 97 24.99 12.66 -11.48
N GLY A 98 26.24 12.70 -11.02
CA GLY A 98 26.89 13.90 -10.47
C GLY A 98 26.83 14.06 -8.94
N ASP A 99 26.33 13.07 -8.19
CA ASP A 99 26.32 13.08 -6.72
C ASP A 99 27.62 12.53 -6.09
N GLY A 100 28.49 11.90 -6.89
CA GLY A 100 29.78 11.34 -6.49
C GLY A 100 29.72 10.00 -5.75
N ILE A 101 28.51 9.49 -5.47
CA ILE A 101 28.28 8.25 -4.71
C ILE A 101 27.59 7.16 -5.53
N SER A 102 26.86 7.54 -6.58
CA SER A 102 26.12 6.63 -7.45
C SER A 102 27.04 5.64 -8.18
N PRO A 103 26.55 4.42 -8.51
CA PRO A 103 27.32 3.47 -9.34
C PRO A 103 27.77 4.08 -10.68
N ALA A 104 26.97 4.97 -11.26
CA ALA A 104 27.31 5.68 -12.50
C ALA A 104 28.54 6.60 -12.33
N ASP A 105 28.61 7.35 -11.23
CA ASP A 105 29.76 8.21 -10.95
C ASP A 105 31.00 7.41 -10.58
N LYS A 106 30.85 6.30 -9.85
CA LYS A 106 31.96 5.37 -9.58
C LYS A 106 32.51 4.75 -10.86
N PHE A 107 31.64 4.44 -11.82
CA PHE A 107 32.06 3.95 -13.13
C PHE A 107 32.82 5.03 -13.92
N SER A 108 32.36 6.28 -13.90
CA SER A 108 33.06 7.40 -14.52
C SER A 108 34.45 7.63 -13.91
N ALA A 109 34.55 7.57 -12.58
CA ALA A 109 35.82 7.67 -11.86
C ALA A 109 36.77 6.52 -12.23
N PHE A 110 36.26 5.29 -12.28
CA PHE A 110 37.02 4.14 -12.72
C PHE A 110 37.52 4.27 -14.17
N ASN A 111 36.67 4.70 -15.11
CA ASN A 111 37.07 4.95 -16.49
C ASN A 111 38.16 6.04 -16.62
N THR A 112 38.08 7.08 -15.79
CA THR A 112 39.11 8.13 -15.70
C THR A 112 40.43 7.58 -15.16
N SER A 113 40.37 6.69 -14.17
CA SER A 113 41.55 6.01 -13.63
C SER A 113 42.24 5.12 -14.68
N LEU A 114 41.47 4.38 -15.49
CA LEU A 114 41.99 3.58 -16.60
C LEU A 114 42.69 4.46 -17.65
N THR A 115 42.10 5.60 -18.00
CA THR A 115 42.72 6.57 -18.91
C THR A 115 44.06 7.06 -18.37
N THR A 116 44.15 7.28 -17.06
CA THR A 116 45.40 7.69 -16.39
C THR A 116 46.43 6.56 -16.43
N LEU A 117 46.00 5.32 -16.16
CA LEU A 117 46.87 4.13 -16.20
C LEU A 117 47.44 3.87 -17.60
N VAL A 118 46.63 4.02 -18.65
CA VAL A 118 47.10 3.87 -20.05
C VAL A 118 48.19 4.89 -20.38
N ASN A 119 48.09 6.12 -19.87
CA ASN A 119 49.09 7.16 -20.09
C ASN A 119 50.35 6.98 -19.21
N LEU A 120 50.26 6.27 -18.09
CA LEU A 120 51.33 6.09 -17.10
C LEU A 120 51.42 4.63 -16.59
N PRO A 121 51.65 3.63 -17.45
CA PRO A 121 51.51 2.22 -17.09
C PRO A 121 52.54 1.71 -16.08
N SER A 122 53.72 2.34 -16.00
CA SER A 122 54.78 2.00 -15.04
C SER A 122 54.65 2.73 -13.70
N SER A 123 53.65 3.60 -13.54
CA SER A 123 53.42 4.34 -12.30
C SER A 123 52.64 3.49 -11.31
N THR A 124 53.27 3.14 -10.19
CA THR A 124 52.61 2.40 -9.08
C THR A 124 51.40 3.14 -8.55
N ASN A 125 51.44 4.49 -8.53
CA ASN A 125 50.31 5.30 -8.09
C ASN A 125 49.12 5.19 -9.06
N ALA A 126 49.37 5.14 -10.38
CA ALA A 126 48.30 4.98 -11.37
C ALA A 126 47.69 3.57 -11.32
N GLN A 127 48.51 2.55 -11.09
CA GLN A 127 48.08 1.15 -10.90
C GLN A 127 47.19 1.03 -9.66
N SER A 128 47.68 1.44 -8.48
CA SER A 128 46.91 1.38 -7.24
C SER A 128 45.63 2.23 -7.28
N GLY A 129 45.70 3.41 -7.90
CA GLY A 129 44.52 4.28 -8.05
C GLY A 129 43.42 3.64 -8.90
N THR A 130 43.78 2.86 -9.93
CA THR A 130 42.83 2.14 -10.78
C THR A 130 42.15 1.00 -10.03
N VAL A 131 42.92 0.22 -9.27
CA VAL A 131 42.37 -0.87 -8.43
C VAL A 131 41.44 -0.32 -7.36
N LEU A 132 41.80 0.79 -6.71
CA LEU A 132 40.93 1.46 -5.74
C LEU A 132 39.61 1.92 -6.38
N ALA A 133 39.67 2.56 -7.55
CA ALA A 133 38.46 3.00 -8.25
C ALA A 133 37.57 1.83 -8.69
N ALA A 134 38.17 0.70 -9.09
CA ALA A 134 37.45 -0.54 -9.39
C ALA A 134 36.77 -1.12 -8.14
N SER A 135 37.48 -1.12 -7.00
CA SER A 135 36.96 -1.58 -5.71
C SER A 135 35.81 -0.72 -5.19
N ASP A 136 35.91 0.60 -5.34
CA ASP A 136 34.84 1.55 -5.02
C ASP A 136 33.60 1.31 -5.88
N LEU A 137 33.78 1.03 -7.18
CA LEU A 137 32.67 0.68 -8.08
C LEU A 137 32.00 -0.63 -7.66
N ALA A 138 32.77 -1.70 -7.44
CA ALA A 138 32.23 -2.99 -7.00
C ALA A 138 31.49 -2.86 -5.66
N SER A 139 32.05 -2.09 -4.72
CA SER A 139 31.44 -1.83 -3.41
C SER A 139 30.16 -1.01 -3.51
N SER A 140 30.10 -0.02 -4.42
CA SER A 140 28.89 0.76 -4.69
C SER A 140 27.78 -0.14 -5.24
N ILE A 141 28.07 -1.03 -6.20
CA ILE A 141 27.11 -1.99 -6.75
C ILE A 141 26.58 -2.94 -5.67
N ARG A 142 27.48 -3.54 -4.86
CA ARG A 142 27.08 -4.40 -3.74
C ARG A 142 26.24 -3.65 -2.71
N GLY A 143 26.59 -2.39 -2.41
CA GLY A 143 25.83 -1.53 -1.50
C GLY A 143 24.41 -1.25 -1.99
N THR A 144 24.25 -0.89 -3.27
CA THR A 144 22.94 -0.68 -3.88
C THR A 144 22.09 -1.97 -3.88
N ASN A 145 22.70 -3.12 -4.18
CA ASN A 145 22.04 -4.41 -4.09
C ASN A 145 21.58 -4.73 -2.66
N GLY A 146 22.43 -4.48 -1.66
CA GLY A 146 22.10 -4.67 -0.25
C GLY A 146 20.93 -3.80 0.21
N THR A 147 20.87 -2.54 -0.20
CA THR A 147 19.73 -1.66 0.09
C THR A 147 18.44 -2.18 -0.56
N LEU A 148 18.50 -2.69 -1.79
CA LEU A 148 17.34 -3.28 -2.45
C LEU A 148 16.85 -4.55 -1.74
N ALA A 149 17.77 -5.37 -1.22
CA ALA A 149 17.43 -6.54 -0.41
C ALA A 149 16.73 -6.16 0.90
N ASN A 150 17.13 -5.06 1.54
CA ASN A 150 16.45 -4.52 2.72
C ASN A 150 15.02 -4.06 2.35
N VAL A 151 14.85 -3.31 1.26
CA VAL A 151 13.53 -2.91 0.78
C VAL A 151 12.62 -4.13 0.55
N ARG A 152 13.16 -5.21 -0.03
CA ARG A 152 12.39 -6.45 -0.21
C ARG A 152 11.92 -7.04 1.12
N ALA A 153 12.78 -7.07 2.13
CA ALA A 153 12.44 -7.58 3.46
C ALA A 153 11.41 -6.69 4.17
N ASP A 154 11.54 -5.37 4.04
CA ASP A 154 10.61 -4.40 4.61
C ASP A 154 9.23 -4.52 3.95
N VAL A 155 9.16 -4.63 2.61
CA VAL A 155 7.91 -4.88 1.87
C VAL A 155 7.24 -6.18 2.34
N ASP A 156 8.01 -7.25 2.54
CA ASP A 156 7.47 -8.52 3.06
C ASP A 156 6.94 -8.41 4.50
N MET A 157 7.49 -7.50 5.29
CA MET A 157 7.02 -7.21 6.64
C MET A 157 5.74 -6.38 6.59
N GLU A 158 5.70 -5.32 5.78
CA GLU A 158 4.54 -4.43 5.69
C GLU A 158 3.31 -5.15 5.15
N ILE A 159 3.47 -6.03 4.15
CA ILE A 159 2.35 -6.87 3.68
C ILE A 159 1.74 -7.68 4.84
N ARG A 160 2.55 -8.22 5.75
CA ARG A 160 2.04 -8.99 6.90
C ARG A 160 1.28 -8.12 7.88
N TYR A 161 1.76 -6.91 8.16
CA TYR A 161 1.08 -5.98 9.05
C TYR A 161 -0.23 -5.50 8.43
N GLU A 162 -0.24 -5.11 7.17
CA GLU A 162 -1.46 -4.70 6.48
C GLU A 162 -2.50 -5.82 6.40
N VAL A 163 -2.08 -7.06 6.16
CA VAL A 163 -3.00 -8.21 6.17
C VAL A 163 -3.57 -8.44 7.58
N ALA A 164 -2.77 -8.29 8.63
CA ALA A 164 -3.26 -8.41 10.00
C ALA A 164 -4.26 -7.30 10.36
N ASP A 165 -3.93 -6.05 10.03
CA ASP A 165 -4.77 -4.88 10.30
C ASP A 165 -6.06 -4.92 9.47
N LEU A 166 -5.98 -5.34 8.21
CA LEU A 166 -7.14 -5.55 7.34
C LEU A 166 -8.09 -6.59 7.93
N ASN A 167 -7.57 -7.73 8.39
CA ASN A 167 -8.37 -8.75 9.06
C ASN A 167 -9.04 -8.18 10.32
N GLN A 168 -8.29 -7.45 11.15
CA GLN A 168 -8.86 -6.83 12.35
C GLN A 168 -9.99 -5.85 12.00
N ASN A 169 -9.80 -4.99 10.98
CA ASN A 169 -10.83 -4.07 10.51
C ASN A 169 -12.07 -4.81 9.98
N LEU A 170 -11.90 -5.95 9.30
CA LEU A 170 -13.02 -6.79 8.85
C LEU A 170 -13.79 -7.39 10.03
N TYR A 171 -13.10 -7.84 11.08
CA TYR A 171 -13.73 -8.33 12.31
C TYR A 171 -14.46 -7.22 13.07
N ASP A 172 -13.87 -6.03 13.16
CA ASP A 172 -14.51 -4.87 13.78
C ASP A 172 -15.77 -4.46 13.00
N LEU A 173 -15.71 -4.48 11.66
CA LEU A 173 -16.87 -4.23 10.82
C LEU A 173 -17.97 -5.29 11.00
N ALA A 174 -17.60 -6.56 11.16
CA ALA A 174 -18.56 -7.64 11.46
C ALA A 174 -19.25 -7.42 12.82
N ALA A 175 -18.50 -6.97 13.84
CA ALA A 175 -19.06 -6.62 15.16
C ALA A 175 -19.98 -5.39 15.11
N LEU A 176 -19.62 -4.39 14.30
CA LEU A 176 -20.48 -3.23 14.05
C LEU A 176 -21.77 -3.65 13.34
N ASN A 177 -21.69 -4.50 12.31
CA ASN A 177 -22.86 -5.08 11.64
C ASN A 177 -23.81 -5.78 12.61
N GLN A 178 -23.27 -6.55 13.57
CA GLN A 178 -24.09 -7.19 14.61
C GLN A 178 -24.75 -6.15 15.53
N SER A 179 -24.02 -5.10 15.90
CA SER A 179 -24.51 -4.04 16.80
C SER A 179 -25.60 -3.21 16.15
N THR A 180 -25.49 -2.87 14.86
CA THR A 180 -26.48 -2.08 14.12
C THR A 180 -27.85 -2.76 14.08
N ARG A 181 -27.91 -4.09 14.09
CA ARG A 181 -29.19 -4.84 14.14
C ARG A 181 -30.01 -4.56 15.41
N ASN A 182 -29.38 -4.08 16.49
CA ASN A 182 -30.06 -3.76 17.74
C ASN A 182 -30.75 -2.38 17.71
N PHE A 183 -30.47 -1.55 16.70
CA PHE A 183 -31.00 -0.20 16.59
C PHE A 183 -31.97 -0.08 15.44
N ARG A 184 -33.08 0.63 15.67
CA ARG A 184 -34.04 0.91 14.62
C ARG A 184 -33.44 1.89 13.61
N PRO A 185 -33.60 1.69 12.30
CA PRO A 185 -33.22 2.69 11.31
C PRO A 185 -33.84 4.07 11.60
N GLY A 186 -33.05 5.12 11.41
CA GLY A 186 -33.49 6.50 11.62
C GLY A 186 -33.39 7.00 13.07
N THR A 187 -32.75 6.28 14.00
CA THR A 187 -32.41 6.82 15.33
C THR A 187 -31.02 7.47 15.36
N SER A 188 -30.71 8.22 16.43
CA SER A 188 -29.39 8.85 16.60
C SER A 188 -28.30 7.80 16.77
N GLU A 189 -28.60 6.73 17.49
CA GLU A 189 -27.70 5.59 17.73
C GLU A 189 -27.37 4.89 16.41
N ALA A 190 -28.38 4.60 15.58
CA ALA A 190 -28.16 4.01 14.26
C ALA A 190 -27.26 4.91 13.38
N ALA A 191 -27.42 6.23 13.47
CA ALA A 191 -26.56 7.17 12.75
C ALA A 191 -25.11 7.15 13.25
N GLN A 192 -24.89 7.05 14.57
CA GLN A 192 -23.55 6.93 15.17
C GLN A 192 -22.83 5.65 14.74
N PHE A 193 -23.52 4.50 14.74
CA PHE A 193 -22.94 3.25 14.26
C PHE A 193 -22.63 3.29 12.76
N ALA A 194 -23.46 3.96 11.96
CA ALA A 194 -23.18 4.15 10.55
C ALA A 194 -21.94 5.03 10.31
N ASP A 195 -21.69 6.05 11.14
CA ASP A 195 -20.44 6.83 11.11
C ASP A 195 -19.22 5.95 11.45
N GLN A 196 -19.34 5.04 12.41
CA GLN A 196 -18.28 4.09 12.78
C GLN A 196 -18.00 3.08 11.65
N ILE A 197 -19.05 2.56 11.03
CA ILE A 197 -18.95 1.66 9.87
C ILE A 197 -18.21 2.37 8.72
N ASP A 198 -18.58 3.60 8.40
CA ASP A 198 -17.93 4.35 7.32
C ASP A 198 -16.44 4.57 7.60
N LYS A 199 -16.07 4.84 8.86
CA LYS A 199 -14.66 4.96 9.27
C LYS A 199 -13.89 3.66 9.08
N VAL A 200 -14.43 2.52 9.51
CA VAL A 200 -13.76 1.22 9.33
C VAL A 200 -13.65 0.87 7.85
N LEU A 201 -14.69 1.15 7.07
CA LEU A 201 -14.63 1.01 5.62
C LEU A 201 -13.56 1.90 5.01
N ASP A 202 -13.32 3.12 5.54
CA ASP A 202 -12.29 4.03 5.01
C ASP A 202 -10.92 3.41 5.19
N GLN A 203 -10.66 2.88 6.39
CA GLN A 203 -9.42 2.17 6.73
C GLN A 203 -9.23 0.92 5.86
N ILE A 204 -10.29 0.15 5.60
CA ILE A 204 -10.23 -1.00 4.67
C ILE A 204 -9.90 -0.51 3.25
N SER A 205 -10.51 0.59 2.79
CA SER A 205 -10.30 1.11 1.43
C SER A 205 -8.92 1.72 1.19
N ASP A 206 -8.21 2.09 2.24
CA ASP A 206 -6.81 2.51 2.15
C ASP A 206 -5.90 1.31 1.79
N VAL A 207 -6.24 0.11 2.28
CA VAL A 207 -5.43 -1.11 2.10
C VAL A 207 -5.82 -1.89 0.85
N VAL A 208 -7.12 -2.04 0.56
CA VAL A 208 -7.64 -2.78 -0.59
C VAL A 208 -8.81 -2.08 -1.25
N ASP A 209 -8.96 -2.19 -2.57
CA ASP A 209 -10.14 -1.65 -3.23
C ASP A 209 -11.38 -2.51 -3.04
N ILE A 210 -12.41 -1.88 -2.49
CA ILE A 210 -13.64 -2.55 -2.07
C ILE A 210 -14.89 -2.10 -2.83
N ARG A 211 -15.82 -3.04 -2.96
CA ARG A 211 -17.22 -2.80 -3.29
C ARG A 211 -18.08 -3.12 -2.09
N ILE A 212 -18.95 -2.17 -1.77
CA ILE A 212 -19.82 -2.22 -0.60
C ILE A 212 -21.26 -2.46 -1.09
N THR A 213 -21.95 -3.41 -0.49
CA THR A 213 -23.38 -3.64 -0.72
C THR A 213 -24.11 -3.78 0.61
N SER A 214 -25.41 -3.51 0.62
CA SER A 214 -26.25 -3.69 1.80
C SER A 214 -27.06 -4.98 1.65
N GLY A 215 -26.99 -5.84 2.66
CA GLY A 215 -27.84 -7.02 2.77
C GLY A 215 -29.29 -6.67 3.13
N VAL A 216 -30.16 -7.69 3.09
CA VAL A 216 -31.60 -7.55 3.38
C VAL A 216 -31.87 -7.03 4.80
N ASP A 217 -31.00 -7.39 5.74
CA ASP A 217 -31.08 -6.99 7.15
C ASP A 217 -30.46 -5.61 7.43
N GLY A 218 -29.99 -4.90 6.40
CA GLY A 218 -29.22 -3.65 6.53
C GLY A 218 -27.75 -3.83 6.88
N ALA A 219 -27.27 -5.08 7.01
CA ALA A 219 -25.86 -5.39 7.23
C ALA A 219 -25.01 -5.01 6.02
N VAL A 220 -23.79 -4.55 6.25
CA VAL A 220 -22.84 -4.19 5.20
C VAL A 220 -22.04 -5.41 4.76
N ASN A 221 -22.06 -5.71 3.47
CA ASN A 221 -21.20 -6.73 2.85
C ASN A 221 -20.09 -6.04 2.06
N VAL A 222 -18.88 -6.59 2.14
CA VAL A 222 -17.68 -6.05 1.51
C VAL A 222 -17.07 -7.10 0.60
N TYR A 223 -16.80 -6.69 -0.63
CA TYR A 223 -16.16 -7.51 -1.65
C TYR A 223 -14.95 -6.76 -2.22
N THR A 224 -13.98 -7.46 -2.79
CA THR A 224 -12.99 -6.84 -3.67
C THR A 224 -13.68 -6.29 -4.92
N THR A 225 -13.04 -5.36 -5.64
CA THR A 225 -13.52 -4.95 -6.97
C THR A 225 -13.50 -6.10 -7.98
N GLY A 226 -12.60 -7.06 -7.81
CA GLY A 226 -12.58 -8.33 -8.55
C GLY A 226 -13.73 -9.28 -8.21
N GLY A 227 -14.46 -9.05 -7.12
CA GLY A 227 -15.67 -9.79 -6.73
C GLY A 227 -15.47 -10.85 -5.66
N ALA A 228 -14.28 -10.94 -5.05
CA ALA A 228 -14.05 -11.86 -3.94
C ALA A 228 -14.72 -11.36 -2.66
N SER A 229 -15.24 -12.26 -1.85
CA SER A 229 -15.91 -11.90 -0.60
C SER A 229 -14.90 -11.64 0.51
N LEU A 230 -14.99 -10.47 1.16
CA LEU A 230 -14.18 -10.11 2.33
C LEU A 230 -15.01 -10.19 3.61
N LEU A 231 -16.27 -9.72 3.54
CA LEU A 231 -17.25 -9.78 4.62
C LEU A 231 -18.65 -10.01 4.05
N GLU A 232 -19.33 -11.04 4.53
CA GLU A 232 -20.75 -11.29 4.24
C GLU A 232 -21.55 -11.41 5.55
N GLY A 233 -22.35 -10.38 5.84
CA GLY A 233 -23.07 -10.23 7.09
C GLY A 233 -22.12 -10.15 8.27
N ASN A 234 -21.93 -11.27 8.95
CA ASN A 234 -21.02 -11.39 10.11
C ASN A 234 -19.85 -12.36 9.83
N ARG A 235 -19.78 -12.94 8.63
CA ARG A 235 -18.73 -13.88 8.25
C ARG A 235 -17.59 -13.12 7.58
N VAL A 236 -16.45 -13.07 8.24
CA VAL A 236 -15.19 -12.58 7.67
C VAL A 236 -14.54 -13.72 6.87
N TYR A 237 -13.99 -13.38 5.72
CA TYR A 237 -13.11 -14.26 4.95
C TYR A 237 -11.68 -13.80 5.20
N ASP A 238 -10.95 -14.55 6.03
CA ASP A 238 -9.60 -14.16 6.44
C ASP A 238 -8.68 -13.99 5.23
N ILE A 239 -7.95 -12.88 5.25
CA ILE A 239 -6.91 -12.56 4.29
C ILE A 239 -5.64 -13.27 4.71
N THR A 240 -5.07 -14.02 3.77
CA THR A 240 -3.82 -14.76 3.98
C THR A 240 -2.79 -14.37 2.95
N TYR A 241 -1.53 -14.35 3.36
CA TYR A 241 -0.38 -13.95 2.56
C TYR A 241 0.65 -15.07 2.51
N ASN A 242 1.07 -15.44 1.30
CA ASN A 242 2.20 -16.33 1.08
C ASN A 242 3.47 -15.52 0.76
N PRO A 243 4.47 -15.48 1.68
CA PRO A 243 5.70 -14.74 1.45
C PRO A 243 6.59 -15.33 0.34
N GLY A 244 6.37 -16.59 -0.05
CA GLY A 244 7.17 -17.24 -1.09
C GLY A 244 6.92 -16.65 -2.47
N ASP A 245 5.66 -16.67 -2.92
CA ASP A 245 5.24 -16.24 -4.26
C ASP A 245 4.50 -14.89 -4.28
N GLY A 246 4.24 -14.32 -3.11
CA GLY A 246 3.49 -13.07 -2.98
C GLY A 246 1.99 -13.22 -3.21
N SER A 247 1.45 -14.43 -3.16
CA SER A 247 0.01 -14.65 -3.36
C SER A 247 -0.81 -14.22 -2.14
N LEU A 248 -2.02 -13.70 -2.42
CA LEU A 248 -3.00 -13.28 -1.45
C LEU A 248 -4.32 -14.03 -1.66
N TYR A 249 -4.95 -14.46 -0.57
CA TYR A 249 -6.25 -15.14 -0.61
C TYR A 249 -7.21 -14.56 0.41
N ALA A 250 -8.49 -14.44 0.04
CA ALA A 250 -9.61 -14.23 0.96
C ALA A 250 -10.34 -15.56 1.13
N GLY A 251 -10.13 -16.23 2.27
CA GLY A 251 -10.52 -17.64 2.42
C GLY A 251 -9.84 -18.51 1.36
N GLU A 252 -10.62 -19.12 0.46
CA GLU A 252 -10.12 -19.96 -0.64
C GLU A 252 -9.99 -19.21 -1.97
N GLN A 253 -10.43 -17.95 -2.03
CA GLN A 253 -10.43 -17.17 -3.27
C GLN A 253 -9.12 -16.43 -3.42
N ASN A 254 -8.42 -16.65 -4.53
CA ASN A 254 -7.24 -15.87 -4.89
C ASN A 254 -7.67 -14.41 -5.16
N ILE A 255 -7.00 -13.47 -4.49
CA ILE A 255 -7.20 -12.02 -4.64
C ILE A 255 -5.90 -11.30 -5.03
N THR A 256 -4.90 -12.06 -5.49
CA THR A 256 -3.58 -11.52 -5.86
C THR A 256 -3.71 -10.48 -6.98
N PRO A 257 -3.17 -9.25 -6.79
CA PRO A 257 -3.14 -8.21 -7.82
C PRO A 257 -2.46 -8.67 -9.12
N GLY A 258 -2.98 -8.18 -10.25
CA GLY A 258 -2.33 -8.35 -11.56
C GLY A 258 -2.42 -9.76 -12.17
N GLU A 259 -3.06 -10.72 -11.52
CA GLU A 259 -3.27 -12.06 -12.07
C GLU A 259 -4.53 -12.13 -12.96
N PRO A 260 -4.41 -12.48 -14.25
CA PRO A 260 -5.56 -12.58 -15.14
C PRO A 260 -6.58 -13.63 -14.68
N GLY A 261 -7.87 -13.27 -14.69
CA GLY A 261 -8.95 -14.19 -14.31
C GLY A 261 -9.08 -14.45 -12.81
N VAL A 262 -8.35 -13.69 -11.99
CA VAL A 262 -8.44 -13.72 -10.53
C VAL A 262 -9.40 -12.62 -10.05
N HIS A 263 -10.04 -12.83 -8.90
CA HIS A 263 -10.92 -11.85 -8.26
C HIS A 263 -10.09 -10.82 -7.47
N GLY A 264 -9.01 -10.37 -8.12
CA GLY A 264 -7.92 -9.61 -7.53
C GLY A 264 -8.33 -8.25 -6.98
N ILE A 265 -7.43 -7.68 -6.20
CA ILE A 265 -7.43 -6.27 -5.84
C ILE A 265 -6.58 -5.51 -6.86
N ASP A 266 -6.99 -4.31 -7.25
CA ASP A 266 -6.27 -3.47 -8.21
C ASP A 266 -5.63 -2.24 -7.55
N GLN A 267 -6.16 -1.80 -6.41
CA GLN A 267 -5.71 -0.59 -5.71
C GLN A 267 -5.61 -0.83 -4.21
N GLY A 268 -5.16 0.18 -3.48
CA GLY A 268 -4.79 0.12 -2.07
C GLY A 268 -3.30 -0.13 -1.89
N SER A 269 -2.79 0.14 -0.69
CA SER A 269 -1.37 -0.04 -0.36
C SER A 269 -0.91 -1.47 -0.55
N LEU A 270 -1.75 -2.47 -0.23
CA LEU A 270 -1.43 -3.89 -0.41
C LEU A 270 -1.15 -4.24 -1.87
N ALA A 271 -1.90 -3.67 -2.81
CA ALA A 271 -1.63 -3.85 -4.24
C ALA A 271 -0.27 -3.27 -4.64
N GLY A 272 0.13 -2.13 -4.06
CA GLY A 272 1.43 -1.50 -4.29
C GLY A 272 2.60 -2.33 -3.75
N PHE A 273 2.46 -2.89 -2.55
CA PHE A 273 3.47 -3.78 -1.98
C PHE A 273 3.63 -5.09 -2.76
N ILE A 274 2.54 -5.67 -3.25
CA ILE A 274 2.61 -6.85 -4.12
C ILE A 274 3.27 -6.52 -5.47
N GLU A 275 2.96 -5.37 -6.06
CA GLU A 275 3.63 -4.88 -7.28
C GLU A 275 5.14 -4.71 -7.06
N LEU A 276 5.55 -4.15 -5.92
CA LEU A 276 6.95 -4.05 -5.53
C LEU A 276 7.61 -5.43 -5.48
N LYS A 277 7.00 -6.38 -4.77
CA LYS A 277 7.55 -7.71 -4.55
C LYS A 277 7.66 -8.53 -5.82
N ARG A 278 6.62 -8.52 -6.67
CA ARG A 278 6.52 -9.42 -7.83
C ARG A 278 7.16 -8.87 -9.08
N ASP A 279 7.13 -7.55 -9.26
CA ASP A 279 7.51 -6.93 -10.54
C ASP A 279 8.69 -5.97 -10.40
N ILE A 280 8.58 -4.96 -9.52
CA ILE A 280 9.55 -3.84 -9.50
C ILE A 280 10.89 -4.26 -8.91
N ILE A 281 10.91 -4.85 -7.72
CA ILE A 281 12.14 -5.24 -7.02
C ILE A 281 12.91 -6.31 -7.80
N PRO A 282 12.28 -7.41 -8.28
CA PRO A 282 12.98 -8.40 -9.11
C PRO A 282 13.58 -7.79 -10.38
N ARG A 283 12.87 -6.85 -11.01
CA ARG A 283 13.39 -6.14 -12.18
C ARG A 283 14.59 -5.27 -11.85
N PHE A 284 14.57 -4.54 -10.74
CA PHE A 284 15.72 -3.74 -10.29
C PHE A 284 16.92 -4.61 -9.93
N GLN A 285 16.68 -5.76 -9.28
CA GLN A 285 17.73 -6.73 -8.98
C GLN A 285 18.37 -7.26 -10.27
N LEU A 286 17.56 -7.67 -11.26
CA LEU A 286 18.05 -8.11 -12.56
C LEU A 286 18.85 -7.02 -13.28
N GLN A 287 18.41 -5.76 -13.21
CA GLN A 287 19.15 -4.64 -13.83
C GLN A 287 20.53 -4.43 -13.20
N LEU A 288 20.66 -4.57 -11.88
CA LEU A 288 21.95 -4.51 -11.19
C LEU A 288 22.83 -5.72 -11.56
N ASP A 289 22.24 -6.93 -11.61
CA ASP A 289 22.95 -8.15 -11.98
C ASP A 289 23.47 -8.09 -13.43
N GLU A 290 22.67 -7.56 -14.35
CA GLU A 290 23.06 -7.32 -15.75
C GLU A 290 24.14 -6.25 -15.87
N TYR A 291 24.12 -5.23 -15.02
CA TYR A 291 25.19 -4.24 -14.95
C TYR A 291 26.52 -4.86 -14.48
N ALA A 292 26.47 -5.68 -13.43
CA ALA A 292 27.63 -6.43 -12.95
C ALA A 292 28.16 -7.41 -14.00
N ARG A 293 27.28 -8.15 -14.68
CA ARG A 293 27.62 -9.04 -15.80
C ARG A 293 28.35 -8.29 -16.90
N GLY A 294 27.82 -7.13 -17.31
CA GLY A 294 28.40 -6.30 -18.36
C GLY A 294 29.83 -5.87 -18.04
N LEU A 295 30.10 -5.49 -16.78
CA LEU A 295 31.44 -5.18 -16.30
C LEU A 295 32.35 -6.40 -16.36
N MET A 296 31.96 -7.53 -15.76
CA MET A 296 32.80 -8.73 -15.73
C MET A 296 33.19 -9.20 -17.13
N GLN A 297 32.20 -9.39 -18.00
CA GLN A 297 32.45 -9.89 -19.35
C GLN A 297 33.28 -8.93 -20.20
N ALA A 298 33.11 -7.62 -20.03
CA ALA A 298 33.92 -6.64 -20.75
C ALA A 298 35.41 -6.72 -20.38
N PHE A 299 35.72 -6.89 -19.09
CA PHE A 299 37.10 -7.01 -18.62
C PHE A 299 37.70 -8.39 -18.91
N GLU A 300 36.96 -9.47 -18.70
CA GLU A 300 37.40 -10.83 -19.06
C GLU A 300 37.67 -10.95 -20.56
N GLY A 301 36.80 -10.41 -21.42
CA GLY A 301 36.96 -10.47 -22.87
C GLY A 301 38.07 -9.58 -23.43
N SER A 302 38.46 -8.54 -22.69
CA SER A 302 39.52 -7.60 -23.12
C SER A 302 40.91 -8.04 -22.68
N ASP A 303 41.02 -8.88 -21.64
CA ASP A 303 42.29 -9.34 -21.11
C ASP A 303 42.80 -10.60 -21.83
N THR A 304 43.68 -10.39 -22.80
CA THR A 304 44.32 -11.49 -23.57
C THR A 304 45.26 -12.38 -22.76
N SER A 305 45.58 -12.01 -21.51
CA SER A 305 46.43 -12.83 -20.62
C SER A 305 45.65 -13.92 -19.90
N LEU A 306 44.31 -13.82 -19.85
CA LEU A 306 43.45 -14.80 -19.19
C LEU A 306 43.33 -16.09 -20.00
N THR A 307 43.39 -17.21 -19.30
CA THR A 307 43.01 -18.51 -19.86
C THR A 307 41.51 -18.76 -19.71
N ALA A 308 40.95 -19.71 -20.47
CA ALA A 308 39.53 -20.01 -20.40
C ALA A 308 39.11 -20.43 -18.98
N GLY A 309 38.14 -19.71 -18.39
CA GLY A 309 37.66 -19.94 -17.02
C GLY A 309 38.46 -19.23 -15.93
N GLN A 310 39.46 -18.41 -16.28
CA GLN A 310 40.18 -17.57 -15.34
C GLN A 310 39.43 -16.25 -15.10
N ALA A 311 39.34 -15.84 -13.83
CA ALA A 311 38.65 -14.61 -13.44
C ALA A 311 39.45 -13.37 -13.89
N GLY A 312 38.75 -12.36 -14.41
CA GLY A 312 39.34 -11.08 -14.79
C GLY A 312 39.49 -10.13 -13.60
N LEU A 313 39.50 -8.81 -13.86
CA LEU A 313 39.58 -7.78 -12.81
C LEU A 313 38.37 -7.82 -11.85
N PHE A 314 37.17 -8.00 -12.41
CA PHE A 314 35.94 -8.18 -11.65
C PHE A 314 35.59 -9.67 -11.59
N THR A 315 35.18 -10.15 -10.43
CA THR A 315 34.94 -11.57 -10.13
C THR A 315 33.54 -11.77 -9.52
N ASP A 316 32.99 -12.97 -9.65
CA ASP A 316 31.83 -13.45 -8.89
C ASP A 316 32.35 -14.17 -7.64
N ALA A 317 32.52 -13.46 -6.52
CA ALA A 317 33.10 -13.99 -5.29
C ALA A 317 34.41 -14.78 -5.51
N GLY A 318 35.33 -14.21 -6.30
CA GLY A 318 36.62 -14.80 -6.64
C GLY A 318 36.62 -15.73 -7.87
N PHE A 319 35.47 -16.00 -8.49
CA PHE A 319 35.36 -16.84 -9.69
C PHE A 319 35.14 -16.00 -10.96
N ALA A 320 35.44 -16.59 -12.12
CA ALA A 320 35.07 -16.04 -13.42
C ALA A 320 33.55 -16.01 -13.61
N TYR A 321 33.06 -15.21 -14.54
CA TYR A 321 31.63 -15.13 -14.84
C TYR A 321 31.04 -16.50 -15.26
N ASP A 322 29.95 -16.90 -14.61
CA ASP A 322 29.14 -18.06 -14.97
C ASP A 322 27.70 -17.62 -15.35
N PRO A 323 27.25 -17.84 -16.61
CA PRO A 323 25.88 -17.56 -17.02
C PRO A 323 24.80 -18.23 -16.16
N ALA A 324 25.09 -19.36 -15.53
CA ALA A 324 24.14 -20.06 -14.66
C ALA A 324 23.96 -19.36 -13.30
N ARG A 325 24.81 -18.38 -12.97
CA ARG A 325 24.85 -17.69 -11.67
C ARG A 325 24.53 -16.20 -11.78
N LEU A 326 23.79 -15.78 -12.81
CA LEU A 326 23.44 -14.37 -13.00
C LEU A 326 22.66 -13.78 -11.81
N GLU A 327 21.71 -14.52 -11.25
CA GLU A 327 20.87 -14.01 -10.17
C GLU A 327 21.70 -13.70 -8.91
N GLY A 328 21.59 -12.46 -8.42
CA GLY A 328 22.33 -11.96 -7.27
C GLY A 328 23.80 -11.66 -7.53
N LEU A 329 24.26 -11.65 -8.79
CA LEU A 329 25.64 -11.34 -9.16
C LEU A 329 26.08 -9.96 -8.63
N ALA A 330 25.21 -8.96 -8.66
CA ALA A 330 25.53 -7.62 -8.14
C ALA A 330 25.85 -7.61 -6.65
N GLY A 331 25.32 -8.56 -5.87
CA GLY A 331 25.66 -8.72 -4.46
C GLY A 331 27.00 -9.41 -4.22
N ARG A 332 27.54 -10.10 -5.23
CA ARG A 332 28.75 -10.94 -5.14
C ARG A 332 29.94 -10.41 -5.96
N ILE A 333 29.74 -9.32 -6.72
CA ILE A 333 30.80 -8.72 -7.53
C ILE A 333 31.94 -8.21 -6.65
N GLU A 334 33.16 -8.65 -6.90
CA GLU A 334 34.35 -8.28 -6.13
C GLU A 334 35.55 -8.04 -7.07
N ILE A 335 36.60 -7.40 -6.57
CA ILE A 335 37.85 -7.23 -7.31
C ILE A 335 38.73 -8.47 -7.10
N ASN A 336 39.45 -8.86 -8.14
CA ASN A 336 40.39 -9.97 -8.08
C ASN A 336 41.61 -9.60 -7.24
N ASP A 337 41.89 -10.40 -6.22
CA ASP A 337 43.01 -10.21 -5.29
C ASP A 337 44.33 -10.87 -5.77
N ALA A 338 44.28 -11.63 -6.88
CA ALA A 338 45.38 -12.44 -7.42
C ALA A 338 46.28 -11.71 -8.43
#